data_AF-X1SEM6-F1
#
_entry.id   AF-X1SEM6-F1
#
_cell.length_a   1.000
_cell.length_b   1.000
_cell.length_c   1.000
_cell.angle_alpha   90.00
_cell.angle_beta   90.00
_cell.angle_gamma   90.00
#
_symmetry.space_group_name_H-M   'P 1'
#
loop_
_entity.id
_entity.type
_entity.pdbx_description
1 polymer ?
#
loop_
_entity_poly.entity_id
_entity_poly.type
_entity_poly.pdbx_seq_one_letter_code
_entity_poly.pdbx_strand_id
1 'polypeptide(L)'
;IYMMYDTQPINKGKEWIGNPFGAEIHNLPPPLDILGNCIIARGAYNSKTPLLCFLSVVKELKEKNELPLTLFLIFDGEEEIGSPSLSKILENNKETFKDCRGVYYPSTKQNISGKSVLKLGYKGILSVTIIVSSLNKEPHSAFSAMIPNPAVDLISLLNTIYTNNEFLIKSLKKPYNISRDEHRLIDTLMKTLDLDKIKEKAGILNTREKDLRSSFTNYLFNPTFNISTLKSGFLEEGTKNYVPNEAVCKIDIRFAHKIPIDVLFNEIKEKIEEFSHTSKSKI
;
A
#
# COMPACT_ATOMS: atom_id res chain seq x y z
N ILE A 1 15.69 -2.58 16.55
CA ILE A 1 14.26 -2.20 16.65
C ILE A 1 14.02 -1.08 15.68
N TYR A 2 13.15 -1.30 14.71
CA TYR A 2 12.72 -0.27 13.77
C TYR A 2 11.49 0.41 14.34
N MET A 3 11.45 1.74 14.26
CA MET A 3 10.35 2.58 14.70
C MET A 3 10.16 3.66 13.65
N MET A 4 8.93 4.08 13.41
CA MET A 4 8.59 5.25 12.60
C MET A 4 7.87 6.26 13.48
N TYR A 5 7.99 7.57 13.21
CA TYR A 5 7.32 8.60 14.01
C TYR A 5 6.59 9.66 13.17
N ASP A 6 6.81 9.67 11.86
CA ASP A 6 6.01 10.44 10.92
C ASP A 6 4.61 9.82 10.77
N THR A 7 3.69 10.60 10.19
CA THR A 7 2.28 10.22 10.11
C THR A 7 1.68 10.72 8.80
N GLN A 8 0.74 9.97 8.22
CA GLN A 8 -0.07 10.45 7.09
C GLN A 8 -0.70 11.85 7.36
N PRO A 9 -0.96 12.66 6.32
CA PRO A 9 -1.74 13.88 6.45
C PRO A 9 -3.18 13.60 6.93
N ILE A 10 -3.87 14.67 7.33
CA ILE A 10 -5.32 14.62 7.56
C ILE A 10 -6.04 14.89 6.24
N ASN A 11 -7.15 14.19 6.01
CA ASN A 11 -7.98 14.45 4.84
C ASN A 11 -8.80 15.71 5.08
N LYS A 12 -8.54 16.77 4.29
CA LYS A 12 -9.36 17.98 4.28
C LYS A 12 -10.78 17.60 3.84
N GLY A 13 -11.77 17.86 4.69
CA GLY A 13 -13.18 17.57 4.42
C GLY A 13 -13.77 16.33 5.11
N LYS A 14 -12.97 15.56 5.88
CA LYS A 14 -13.52 14.58 6.81
C LYS A 14 -13.65 15.20 8.20
N GLU A 15 -14.83 15.06 8.80
CA GLU A 15 -15.05 15.48 10.17
C GLU A 15 -14.28 14.56 11.14
N TRP A 16 -13.57 15.19 12.07
CA TRP A 16 -12.96 14.51 13.21
C TRP A 16 -13.79 14.82 14.45
N ILE A 17 -13.99 13.82 15.31
CA ILE A 17 -14.72 13.98 16.58
C ILE A 17 -13.94 14.75 17.65
N GLY A 18 -12.65 15.02 17.41
CA GLY A 18 -11.75 15.80 18.27
C GLY A 18 -10.59 16.36 17.45
N ASN A 19 -9.73 17.20 18.04
CA ASN A 19 -8.59 17.76 17.31
C ASN A 19 -7.65 16.63 16.86
N PRO A 20 -7.38 16.47 15.54
CA PRO A 20 -6.52 15.39 15.05
C PRO A 20 -5.10 15.41 15.61
N PHE A 21 -4.63 16.53 16.14
CA PHE A 21 -3.30 16.64 16.76
C PHE A 21 -3.37 16.87 18.28
N GLY A 22 -4.56 16.75 18.89
CA GLY A 22 -4.78 16.99 20.32
C GLY A 22 -4.58 15.78 21.22
N ALA A 23 -4.63 14.56 20.68
CA ALA A 23 -4.57 13.30 21.44
C ALA A 23 -5.64 13.20 22.55
N GLU A 24 -6.85 13.64 22.23
CA GLU A 24 -7.97 13.67 23.15
C GLU A 24 -8.52 12.27 23.42
N ILE A 25 -9.04 12.04 24.63
CA ILE A 25 -9.69 10.77 24.99
C ILE A 25 -11.20 10.93 24.80
N HIS A 26 -11.79 10.03 24.02
CA HIS A 26 -13.22 10.01 23.71
C HIS A 26 -13.80 8.61 23.92
N ASN A 27 -15.08 8.55 24.29
CA ASN A 27 -15.87 7.34 24.12
C ASN A 27 -16.50 7.38 22.72
N LEU A 28 -16.38 6.27 21.98
CA LEU A 28 -16.92 6.18 20.62
C LEU A 28 -18.41 5.84 20.64
N PRO A 29 -19.19 6.24 19.61
CA PRO A 29 -20.60 5.86 19.51
C PRO A 29 -20.75 4.35 19.24
N PRO A 30 -21.91 3.76 19.57
CA PRO A 30 -22.20 2.36 19.21
C PRO A 30 -22.02 2.08 17.71
N PRO A 31 -21.47 0.90 17.34
CA PRO A 31 -21.12 -0.22 18.21
C PRO A 31 -19.67 -0.18 18.74
N LEU A 32 -18.96 0.95 18.62
CA LEU A 32 -17.55 1.08 19.02
C LEU A 32 -17.36 1.50 20.48
N ASP A 33 -18.44 1.83 21.18
CA ASP A 33 -18.48 2.12 22.62
C ASP A 33 -17.91 0.98 23.47
N ILE A 34 -18.02 -0.27 22.98
CA ILE A 34 -17.43 -1.46 23.62
C ILE A 34 -15.91 -1.39 23.81
N LEU A 35 -15.23 -0.49 23.08
CA LEU A 35 -13.78 -0.28 23.18
C LEU A 35 -13.39 0.58 24.39
N GLY A 36 -14.37 1.26 25.02
CA GLY A 36 -14.16 2.19 26.11
C GLY A 36 -13.42 3.46 25.67
N ASN A 37 -12.61 4.01 26.58
CA ASN A 37 -11.83 5.23 26.34
C ASN A 37 -10.83 5.04 25.20
N CYS A 38 -11.01 5.81 24.13
CA CYS A 38 -10.19 5.77 22.92
C CYS A 38 -9.39 7.07 22.76
N ILE A 39 -8.12 6.96 22.39
CA ILE A 39 -7.29 8.13 22.03
C ILE A 39 -7.59 8.51 20.58
N ILE A 40 -8.04 9.74 20.36
CA ILE A 40 -8.34 10.31 19.05
C ILE A 40 -7.21 11.25 18.64
N ALA A 41 -6.35 10.75 17.76
CA ALA A 41 -5.32 11.55 17.10
C ALA A 41 -4.81 10.90 15.82
N ARG A 42 -4.42 11.73 14.87
CA ARG A 42 -3.50 11.35 13.80
C ARG A 42 -2.19 10.90 14.44
N GLY A 43 -1.80 9.66 14.15
CA GLY A 43 -0.59 9.07 14.69
C GLY A 43 -0.81 8.18 15.90
N ALA A 44 -2.00 8.19 16.52
CA ALA A 44 -2.27 7.39 17.72
C ALA A 44 -1.99 5.90 17.45
N TYR A 45 -2.61 5.32 16.43
CA TYR A 45 -2.37 3.92 16.08
C TYR A 45 -1.14 3.70 15.19
N ASN A 46 -1.05 4.41 14.05
CA ASN A 46 0.12 4.36 13.16
C ASN A 46 0.93 5.65 13.32
N SER A 47 1.97 5.70 14.14
CA SER A 47 2.63 4.59 14.88
C SER A 47 2.95 4.91 16.34
N LYS A 48 2.56 6.11 16.81
CA LYS A 48 3.15 6.74 18.01
C LYS A 48 2.80 6.01 19.30
N THR A 49 1.57 5.54 19.49
CA THR A 49 1.22 4.78 20.70
C THR A 49 1.99 3.45 20.79
N PRO A 50 2.02 2.58 19.74
CA PRO A 50 2.86 1.38 19.79
C PRO A 50 4.33 1.65 20.12
N LEU A 51 4.90 2.71 19.54
CA LEU A 51 6.26 3.16 19.80
C LEU A 51 6.46 3.54 21.27
N LEU A 52 5.59 4.40 21.81
CA LEU A 52 5.66 4.84 23.20
C LEU A 52 5.47 3.69 24.18
N CYS A 53 4.50 2.78 23.93
CA CYS A 53 4.30 1.60 24.76
C CYS A 53 5.57 0.73 24.83
N PHE A 54 6.21 0.49 23.69
CA PHE A 54 7.45 -0.30 23.65
C PHE A 54 8.59 0.39 24.39
N LEU A 55 8.80 1.70 24.16
CA LEU A 55 9.85 2.46 24.85
C LEU A 55 9.62 2.55 26.37
N SER A 56 8.38 2.65 26.83
CA SER A 56 8.04 2.62 28.26
C SER A 56 8.45 1.29 28.90
N VAL A 57 8.19 0.16 28.24
CA VAL A 57 8.64 -1.16 28.73
C VAL A 57 10.16 -1.25 28.74
N VAL A 58 10.84 -0.79 27.68
CA VAL A 58 12.31 -0.77 27.63
C VAL A 58 12.89 0.09 28.75
N LYS A 59 12.30 1.26 29.01
CA LYS A 59 12.71 2.17 30.09
C LYS A 59 12.59 1.47 31.44
N GLU A 60 11.42 0.88 31.73
CA GLU A 60 11.15 0.17 32.99
C GLU A 60 12.16 -0.98 33.22
N LEU A 61 12.37 -1.82 32.20
CA LEU A 61 13.34 -2.92 32.27
C LEU A 61 14.77 -2.42 32.45
N LYS A 62 15.12 -1.29 31.82
CA LYS A 62 16.45 -0.69 31.97
C LYS A 62 16.65 -0.13 33.38
N GLU A 63 15.65 0.54 33.96
CA GLU A 63 15.70 1.08 35.33
C GLU A 63 15.83 -0.03 36.38
N LYS A 64 15.25 -1.22 36.10
CA LYS A 64 15.40 -2.42 36.94
C LYS A 64 16.67 -3.24 36.68
N ASN A 65 17.49 -2.86 35.70
CA ASN A 65 18.61 -3.69 35.20
C ASN A 65 18.18 -5.10 34.72
N GLU A 66 16.96 -5.23 34.21
CA GLU A 66 16.34 -6.47 33.74
C GLU A 66 16.26 -6.57 32.21
N LEU A 67 16.82 -5.60 31.47
CA LEU A 67 16.78 -5.62 30.01
C LEU A 67 17.65 -6.78 29.46
N PRO A 68 17.05 -7.81 28.82
CA PRO A 68 17.77 -9.05 28.53
C PRO A 68 18.63 -8.97 27.27
N LEU A 69 18.55 -7.86 26.51
CA LEU A 69 19.16 -7.71 25.19
C LEU A 69 19.71 -6.30 25.01
N THR A 70 20.79 -6.20 24.23
CA THR A 70 21.24 -4.91 23.68
C THR A 70 20.30 -4.52 22.53
N LEU A 71 19.80 -3.29 22.55
CA LEU A 71 18.87 -2.78 21.54
C LEU A 71 19.52 -1.66 20.73
N PHE A 72 19.58 -1.84 19.42
CA PHE A 72 19.78 -0.74 18.47
C PHE A 72 18.42 -0.19 18.06
N LEU A 73 18.22 1.13 18.19
CA LEU A 73 16.96 1.80 17.87
C LEU A 73 17.14 2.62 16.59
N ILE A 74 16.24 2.45 15.62
CA ILE A 74 16.15 3.25 14.41
C ILE A 74 14.81 3.97 14.45
N PHE A 75 14.84 5.29 14.36
CA PHE A 75 13.66 6.15 14.31
C PHE A 75 13.56 6.76 12.91
N ASP A 76 12.64 6.25 12.11
CA ASP A 76 12.36 6.71 10.76
C ASP A 76 11.32 7.84 10.79
N GLY A 77 11.66 8.96 10.17
CA GLY A 77 10.78 10.13 10.00
C GLY A 77 10.22 10.25 8.60
N GLU A 78 10.41 9.23 7.75
CA GLU A 78 10.06 9.25 6.35
C GLU A 78 9.24 8.01 5.92
N GLU A 79 8.72 7.20 6.84
CA GLU A 79 8.04 5.92 6.51
C GLU A 79 6.81 6.13 5.63
N GLU A 80 6.01 7.16 5.93
CA GLU A 80 4.77 7.46 5.23
C GLU A 80 5.01 8.03 3.83
N ILE A 81 6.28 8.37 3.51
CA ILE A 81 6.76 8.76 2.18
C ILE A 81 7.71 7.71 1.56
N GLY A 82 7.81 6.52 2.16
CA GLY A 82 8.55 5.37 1.62
C GLY A 82 10.01 5.25 2.04
N SER A 83 10.43 5.95 3.09
CA SER A 83 11.76 5.84 3.71
C SER A 83 12.94 6.07 2.74
N PRO A 84 12.95 7.12 1.90
CA PRO A 84 13.95 7.34 0.86
C PRO A 84 15.39 7.36 1.37
N SER A 85 15.63 7.80 2.61
CA SER A 85 16.98 7.87 3.19
C SER A 85 17.41 6.60 3.92
N LEU A 86 16.48 5.73 4.32
CA LEU A 86 16.73 4.61 5.24
C LEU A 86 17.74 3.61 4.69
N SER A 87 17.61 3.22 3.41
CA SER A 87 18.53 2.23 2.80
C SER A 87 19.98 2.73 2.84
N LYS A 88 20.21 3.99 2.48
CA LYS A 88 21.53 4.61 2.50
C LYS A 88 22.10 4.71 3.91
N ILE A 89 21.27 5.03 4.91
CA ILE A 89 21.67 5.07 6.32
C ILE A 89 22.11 3.67 6.79
N LEU A 90 21.33 2.63 6.47
CA LEU A 90 21.67 1.25 6.83
C LEU A 90 22.96 0.81 6.15
N GLU A 91 23.16 1.16 4.88
CA GLU A 91 24.37 0.82 4.13
C GLU A 91 25.62 1.47 4.70
N ASN A 92 25.55 2.76 5.03
CA ASN A 92 26.67 3.51 5.61
C ASN A 92 27.02 3.05 7.04
N ASN A 93 26.09 2.40 7.73
CA ASN A 93 26.25 1.96 9.11
C ASN A 93 26.20 0.43 9.27
N LYS A 94 26.50 -0.33 8.21
CA LYS A 94 26.47 -1.81 8.23
C LYS A 94 27.23 -2.40 9.42
N GLU A 95 28.40 -1.86 9.74
CA GLU A 95 29.23 -2.32 10.86
C GLU A 95 28.54 -2.15 12.22
N THR A 96 27.75 -1.10 12.41
CA THR A 96 26.99 -0.86 13.65
C THR A 96 25.94 -1.95 13.87
N PHE A 97 25.38 -2.50 12.80
CA PHE A 97 24.28 -3.48 12.86
C PHE A 97 24.73 -4.93 12.65
N LYS A 98 26.03 -5.20 12.47
CA LYS A 98 26.53 -6.53 12.10
C LYS A 98 26.19 -7.64 13.11
N ASP A 99 26.11 -7.28 14.40
CA ASP A 99 25.82 -8.22 15.48
C ASP A 99 24.30 -8.35 15.78
N CYS A 100 23.45 -7.63 15.03
CA CYS A 100 22.00 -7.72 15.20
C CYS A 100 21.49 -9.10 14.77
N ARG A 101 20.91 -9.84 15.71
CA ARG A 101 20.31 -11.17 15.45
C ARG A 101 18.92 -11.11 14.81
N GLY A 102 18.29 -9.94 14.81
CA GLY A 102 16.94 -9.78 14.28
C GLY A 102 16.46 -8.34 14.29
N VAL A 103 15.35 -8.13 13.59
CA VAL A 103 14.66 -6.84 13.51
C VAL A 103 13.23 -7.03 13.98
N TYR A 104 12.75 -6.08 14.78
CA TYR A 104 11.38 -6.04 15.25
C TYR A 104 10.83 -4.63 15.06
N TYR A 105 9.59 -4.56 14.57
CA TYR A 105 8.78 -3.34 14.48
C TYR A 105 7.66 -3.44 15.52
N PRO A 106 7.72 -2.66 16.62
CA PRO A 106 6.68 -2.67 17.62
C PRO A 106 5.32 -2.28 17.02
N SER A 107 4.33 -3.13 17.18
CA SER A 107 2.96 -2.84 16.76
C SER A 107 1.98 -3.39 17.79
N THR A 108 0.93 -2.62 18.08
CA THR A 108 -0.15 -3.04 18.96
C THR A 108 -1.37 -3.31 18.09
N LYS A 109 -1.54 -4.55 17.62
CA LYS A 109 -2.65 -4.93 16.76
C LYS A 109 -3.43 -6.09 17.35
N GLN A 110 -4.75 -5.95 17.38
CA GLN A 110 -5.69 -7.02 17.69
C GLN A 110 -6.73 -7.21 16.59
N ASN A 111 -7.31 -8.39 16.51
CA ASN A 111 -8.49 -8.64 15.69
C ASN A 111 -9.76 -8.17 16.43
N ILE A 112 -10.92 -8.27 15.78
CA ILE A 112 -12.19 -7.81 16.34
C ILE A 112 -12.61 -8.57 17.62
N SER A 113 -12.08 -9.78 17.82
CA SER A 113 -12.32 -10.61 19.01
C SER A 113 -11.34 -10.30 20.15
N GLY A 114 -10.50 -9.26 20.03
CA GLY A 114 -9.50 -8.89 21.04
C GLY A 114 -8.22 -9.73 21.02
N LYS A 115 -8.05 -10.66 20.06
CA LYS A 115 -6.85 -11.49 19.96
C LYS A 115 -5.73 -10.72 19.27
N SER A 116 -4.55 -10.73 19.88
CA SER A 116 -3.34 -10.12 19.30
C SER A 116 -2.98 -10.70 17.94
N VAL A 117 -2.52 -9.84 17.04
CA VAL A 117 -2.13 -10.19 15.66
C VAL A 117 -0.65 -9.91 15.47
N LEU A 118 0.14 -10.96 15.29
CA LEU A 118 1.53 -10.87 14.87
C LEU A 118 1.60 -10.93 13.34
N LYS A 119 2.18 -9.89 12.73
CA LYS A 119 2.47 -9.89 11.30
C LYS A 119 3.85 -10.47 11.06
N LEU A 120 3.94 -11.38 10.10
CA LEU A 120 5.20 -12.05 9.72
C LEU A 120 5.77 -11.53 8.39
N GLY A 121 5.09 -10.58 7.76
CA GLY A 121 5.52 -9.99 6.50
C GLY A 121 4.54 -8.95 5.97
N TYR A 122 5.00 -8.22 4.96
CA TYR A 122 4.24 -7.25 4.20
C TYR A 122 4.52 -7.46 2.71
N LYS A 123 3.53 -7.17 1.86
CA LYS A 123 3.76 -7.08 0.41
C LYS A 123 4.53 -5.79 0.12
N GLY A 124 5.46 -5.87 -0.83
CA GLY A 124 6.04 -4.68 -1.45
C GLY A 124 4.98 -3.87 -2.20
N ILE A 125 5.30 -2.64 -2.56
CA ILE A 125 4.47 -1.75 -3.36
C ILE A 125 5.33 -1.05 -4.41
N LEU A 126 4.85 -0.99 -5.64
CA LEU A 126 5.31 -0.07 -6.67
C LEU A 126 4.16 0.86 -7.03
N SER A 127 4.34 2.16 -6.84
CA SER A 127 3.35 3.18 -7.21
C SER A 127 3.94 4.06 -8.31
N VAL A 128 3.24 4.19 -9.43
CA VAL A 128 3.71 4.97 -10.59
C VAL A 128 2.59 5.82 -11.19
N THR A 129 2.97 6.95 -11.78
CA THR A 129 2.04 7.84 -12.49
C THR A 129 2.37 7.83 -13.98
N ILE A 130 1.48 7.25 -14.78
CA ILE A 130 1.63 7.16 -16.23
C ILE A 130 0.88 8.34 -16.85
N ILE A 131 1.56 9.10 -17.70
CA ILE A 131 0.98 10.23 -18.44
C ILE A 131 1.17 9.98 -19.93
N VAL A 132 0.07 9.96 -20.68
CA VAL A 132 0.06 9.91 -22.14
C VAL A 132 -0.46 11.25 -22.65
N SER A 133 0.22 11.85 -23.64
CA SER A 133 -0.08 13.20 -24.13
C SER A 133 0.11 13.34 -25.63
N SER A 134 -0.58 14.31 -26.23
CA SER A 134 -0.44 14.71 -27.62
C SER A 134 -0.34 16.24 -27.75
N LEU A 135 0.11 16.71 -28.92
CA LEU A 135 0.18 18.15 -29.25
C LEU A 135 -1.11 18.65 -29.93
N ASN A 136 -2.19 17.87 -29.82
CA ASN A 136 -3.49 18.23 -30.36
C ASN A 136 -3.94 19.58 -29.74
N LYS A 137 -4.73 20.36 -30.47
CA LYS A 137 -5.32 21.62 -29.98
C LYS A 137 -6.81 21.45 -29.69
N GLU A 138 -7.14 20.40 -28.93
CA GLU A 138 -8.52 20.04 -28.60
C GLU A 138 -9.48 19.98 -29.82
N PRO A 139 -9.11 19.28 -30.91
CA PRO A 139 -9.94 19.22 -32.10
C PRO A 139 -11.25 18.49 -31.81
N HIS A 140 -12.26 18.75 -32.63
CA HIS A 140 -13.56 18.09 -32.56
C HIS A 140 -13.41 16.55 -32.49
N SER A 141 -14.21 15.86 -31.70
CA SER A 141 -14.04 14.41 -31.42
C SER A 141 -14.05 13.52 -32.68
N ALA A 142 -14.71 13.97 -33.77
CA ALA A 142 -14.68 13.29 -35.06
C ALA A 142 -13.25 13.11 -35.64
N PHE A 143 -12.31 13.97 -35.26
CA PHE A 143 -10.90 13.82 -35.65
C PHE A 143 -10.21 12.62 -35.00
N SER A 144 -10.81 11.97 -33.99
CA SER A 144 -10.24 10.78 -33.33
C SER A 144 -10.02 9.60 -34.28
N ALA A 145 -10.61 9.62 -35.48
CA ALA A 145 -10.33 8.64 -36.53
C ALA A 145 -9.00 8.90 -37.28
N MET A 146 -8.43 10.11 -37.15
CA MET A 146 -7.28 10.58 -37.93
C MET A 146 -6.09 10.97 -37.06
N ILE A 147 -6.30 11.25 -35.76
CA ILE A 147 -5.27 11.76 -34.87
C ILE A 147 -5.14 10.90 -33.60
N PRO A 148 -4.02 11.01 -32.87
CA PRO A 148 -3.81 10.27 -31.63
C PRO A 148 -4.81 10.68 -30.57
N ASN A 149 -5.29 9.70 -29.81
CA ASN A 149 -6.18 9.93 -28.68
C ASN A 149 -5.52 9.38 -27.40
N PRO A 150 -4.88 10.25 -26.60
CA PRO A 150 -4.21 9.90 -25.35
C PRO A 150 -5.00 9.01 -24.40
N ALA A 151 -6.35 9.13 -24.36
CA ALA A 151 -7.18 8.27 -23.52
C ALA A 151 -7.21 6.82 -24.04
N VAL A 152 -7.39 6.64 -25.34
CA VAL A 152 -7.41 5.32 -26.00
C VAL A 152 -6.02 4.69 -25.96
N ASP A 153 -5.00 5.49 -26.19
CA ASP A 153 -3.60 5.09 -26.11
C ASP A 153 -3.24 4.63 -24.70
N LEU A 154 -3.65 5.36 -23.65
CA LEU A 154 -3.44 4.96 -22.26
C LEU A 154 -4.11 3.62 -21.93
N ILE A 155 -5.35 3.38 -22.38
CA ILE A 155 -6.04 2.10 -22.17
C ILE A 155 -5.27 0.95 -22.84
N SER A 156 -4.83 1.17 -24.07
CA SER A 156 -4.06 0.20 -24.84
C SER A 156 -2.71 -0.09 -24.20
N LEU A 157 -2.01 0.94 -23.69
CA LEU A 157 -0.79 0.80 -22.90
C LEU A 157 -1.01 -0.03 -21.64
N LEU A 158 -2.04 0.27 -20.85
CA LEU A 158 -2.34 -0.47 -19.61
C LEU A 158 -2.60 -1.96 -19.89
N ASN A 159 -3.24 -2.29 -21.02
CA ASN A 159 -3.43 -3.67 -21.46
C ASN A 159 -2.13 -4.41 -21.80
N THR A 160 -1.01 -3.72 -22.02
CA THR A 160 0.33 -4.33 -22.17
C THR A 160 0.99 -4.66 -20.83
N ILE A 161 0.47 -4.13 -19.72
CA ILE A 161 0.95 -4.34 -18.35
C ILE A 161 0.08 -5.38 -17.64
N TYR A 162 -1.24 -5.20 -17.70
CA TYR A 162 -2.21 -6.04 -17.03
C TYR A 162 -3.50 -6.16 -17.85
N THR A 163 -3.93 -7.38 -18.15
CA THR A 163 -5.16 -7.64 -18.91
C THR A 163 -5.79 -8.96 -18.45
N ASN A 164 -7.11 -9.06 -18.52
CA ASN A 164 -7.85 -10.29 -18.15
C ASN A 164 -7.44 -10.90 -16.79
N ASN A 165 -7.16 -10.03 -15.83
CA ASN A 165 -6.70 -10.40 -14.49
C ASN A 165 -5.28 -11.00 -14.38
N GLU A 166 -4.46 -10.83 -15.41
CA GLU A 166 -3.10 -11.36 -15.48
C GLU A 166 -2.08 -10.25 -15.76
N PHE A 167 -0.89 -10.39 -15.16
CA PHE A 167 0.24 -9.53 -15.47
C PHE A 167 0.95 -10.00 -16.74
N LEU A 168 1.21 -9.06 -17.65
CA LEU A 168 2.08 -9.27 -18.80
C LEU A 168 3.55 -8.93 -18.51
N ILE A 169 3.82 -8.55 -17.26
CA ILE A 169 5.15 -8.24 -16.70
C ILE A 169 5.87 -9.54 -16.30
N LYS A 170 7.03 -9.80 -16.90
CA LYS A 170 7.74 -11.09 -16.83
C LYS A 170 8.09 -11.48 -15.40
N SER A 171 8.57 -10.54 -14.59
CA SER A 171 8.92 -10.80 -13.18
C SER A 171 7.72 -11.21 -12.33
N LEU A 172 6.50 -10.80 -12.70
CA LEU A 172 5.26 -11.10 -11.98
C LEU A 172 4.47 -12.29 -12.55
N LYS A 173 4.89 -12.87 -13.68
CA LYS A 173 4.20 -14.02 -14.29
C LYS A 173 4.36 -15.32 -13.51
N LYS A 174 5.49 -15.49 -12.83
CA LYS A 174 5.72 -16.68 -12.02
C LYS A 174 4.93 -16.54 -10.72
N PRO A 175 4.19 -17.57 -10.27
CA PRO A 175 3.47 -17.52 -9.00
C PRO A 175 4.44 -17.57 -7.82
N TYR A 176 3.97 -17.08 -6.67
CA TYR A 176 4.74 -17.16 -5.43
C TYR A 176 4.82 -18.63 -4.99
N ASN A 177 6.03 -19.08 -4.67
CA ASN A 177 6.24 -20.43 -4.15
C ASN A 177 5.97 -20.46 -2.64
N ILE A 178 4.74 -20.84 -2.27
CA ILE A 178 4.33 -20.93 -0.86
C ILE A 178 5.06 -22.11 -0.19
N SER A 179 5.77 -21.82 0.89
CA SER A 179 6.48 -22.82 1.69
C SER A 179 5.53 -23.69 2.50
N ARG A 180 6.03 -24.84 2.98
CA ARG A 180 5.27 -25.75 3.85
C ARG A 180 4.81 -25.06 5.15
N ASP A 181 5.63 -24.18 5.72
CA ASP A 181 5.29 -23.48 6.95
C ASP A 181 4.27 -22.37 6.71
N GLU A 182 4.37 -21.63 5.59
CA GLU A 182 3.32 -20.69 5.19
C GLU A 182 1.97 -21.40 4.98
N HIS A 183 1.97 -22.57 4.35
CA HIS A 183 0.74 -23.38 4.24
C HIS A 183 0.13 -23.72 5.60
N ARG A 184 0.94 -24.16 6.58
CA ARG A 184 0.47 -24.47 7.94
C ARG A 184 -0.09 -23.24 8.65
N LEU A 185 0.52 -22.07 8.46
CA LEU A 185 0.04 -20.81 9.04
C LEU A 185 -1.28 -20.39 8.42
N ILE A 186 -1.43 -20.53 7.10
CA ILE A 186 -2.69 -20.29 6.39
C ILE A 186 -3.78 -21.24 6.92
N ASP A 187 -3.50 -22.54 7.04
CA ASP A 187 -4.45 -23.52 7.59
C ASP A 187 -4.93 -23.11 8.99
N THR A 188 -4.02 -22.59 9.81
CA THR A 188 -4.36 -22.09 11.15
C THR A 188 -5.22 -20.83 11.10
N LEU A 189 -4.89 -19.88 10.22
CA LEU A 189 -5.68 -18.66 10.01
C LEU A 189 -7.10 -18.99 9.53
N MET A 190 -7.25 -19.93 8.59
CA MET A 190 -8.54 -20.32 8.03
C MET A 190 -9.53 -20.83 9.09
N LYS A 191 -9.06 -21.38 10.21
CA LYS A 191 -9.92 -21.82 11.32
C LYS A 191 -10.60 -20.67 12.07
N THR A 192 -10.09 -19.45 11.92
CA THR A 192 -10.53 -18.28 12.70
C THR A 192 -11.05 -17.13 11.84
N LEU A 193 -10.84 -17.20 10.52
CA LEU A 193 -11.25 -16.16 9.59
C LEU A 193 -12.68 -16.37 9.14
N ASP A 194 -13.38 -15.26 8.99
CA ASP A 194 -14.77 -15.20 8.56
C ASP A 194 -14.87 -14.16 7.45
N LEU A 195 -15.02 -14.63 6.21
CA LEU A 195 -15.02 -13.77 5.03
C LEU A 195 -16.16 -12.75 5.07
N ASP A 196 -17.33 -13.16 5.56
CA ASP A 196 -18.51 -12.29 5.58
C ASP A 196 -18.35 -11.17 6.60
N LYS A 197 -17.79 -11.46 7.79
CA LYS A 197 -17.45 -10.40 8.76
C LYS A 197 -16.40 -9.42 8.23
N ILE A 198 -15.43 -9.92 7.47
CA ILE A 198 -14.42 -9.06 6.84
C ILE A 198 -15.08 -8.17 5.79
N LYS A 199 -15.94 -8.75 4.97
CA LYS A 199 -16.71 -8.05 3.93
C LYS A 199 -17.59 -6.96 4.53
N GLU A 200 -18.38 -7.29 5.55
CA GLU A 200 -19.24 -6.37 6.27
C GLU A 200 -18.45 -5.18 6.82
N LYS A 201 -17.38 -5.46 7.58
CA LYS A 201 -16.52 -4.42 8.16
C LYS A 201 -15.87 -3.51 7.13
N ALA A 202 -15.51 -4.04 5.97
CA ALA A 202 -14.85 -3.31 4.90
C ALA A 202 -15.82 -2.69 3.88
N GLY A 203 -17.13 -2.90 4.02
CA GLY A 203 -18.14 -2.46 3.04
C GLY A 203 -18.03 -3.17 1.68
N ILE A 204 -17.55 -4.41 1.66
CA ILE A 204 -17.36 -5.21 0.44
C ILE A 204 -18.60 -6.06 0.18
N LEU A 205 -19.25 -5.86 -0.96
CA LEU A 205 -20.42 -6.67 -1.36
C LEU A 205 -20.01 -8.04 -1.92
N ASN A 206 -19.05 -8.04 -2.85
CA ASN A 206 -18.60 -9.24 -3.56
C ASN A 206 -17.08 -9.34 -3.56
N THR A 207 -16.58 -10.57 -3.54
CA THR A 207 -15.17 -10.90 -3.70
C THR A 207 -14.93 -11.46 -5.10
N ARG A 208 -13.69 -11.33 -5.60
CA ARG A 208 -13.30 -11.91 -6.90
C ARG A 208 -13.32 -13.44 -6.87
N GLU A 209 -13.00 -14.01 -5.71
CA GLU A 209 -13.08 -15.44 -5.43
C GLU A 209 -14.16 -15.71 -4.39
N LYS A 210 -14.91 -16.81 -4.53
CA LYS A 210 -15.91 -17.22 -3.53
C LYS A 210 -15.28 -18.01 -2.38
N ASP A 211 -14.22 -18.76 -2.68
CA ASP A 211 -13.52 -19.56 -1.68
C ASP A 211 -12.67 -18.67 -0.76
N LEU A 212 -12.83 -18.85 0.55
CA LEU A 212 -12.11 -18.11 1.59
C LEU A 212 -10.59 -18.33 1.46
N ARG A 213 -10.16 -19.58 1.27
CA ARG A 213 -8.74 -19.93 1.21
C ARG A 213 -8.06 -19.30 0.00
N SER A 214 -8.70 -19.38 -1.16
CA SER A 214 -8.23 -18.79 -2.41
C SER A 214 -8.18 -17.26 -2.31
N SER A 215 -9.25 -16.64 -1.77
CA SER A 215 -9.28 -15.19 -1.52
C SER A 215 -8.10 -14.71 -0.67
N PHE A 216 -7.83 -15.42 0.44
CA PHE A 216 -6.74 -15.06 1.34
C PHE A 216 -5.35 -15.37 0.79
N THR A 217 -5.21 -16.48 0.07
CA THR A 217 -3.95 -16.82 -0.60
C THR A 217 -3.62 -15.77 -1.66
N ASN A 218 -4.62 -15.33 -2.43
CA ASN A 218 -4.47 -14.25 -3.41
C ASN A 218 -4.11 -12.92 -2.74
N TYR A 219 -4.80 -12.57 -1.65
CA TYR A 219 -4.52 -11.36 -0.88
C TYR A 219 -3.06 -11.32 -0.37
N LEU A 220 -2.60 -12.42 0.22
CA LEU A 220 -1.29 -12.52 0.86
C LEU A 220 -0.14 -12.61 -0.15
N PHE A 221 -0.26 -13.45 -1.19
CA PHE A 221 0.88 -13.85 -2.01
C PHE A 221 0.81 -13.38 -3.46
N ASN A 222 -0.38 -13.36 -4.06
CA ASN A 222 -0.49 -12.99 -5.47
C ASN A 222 -0.31 -11.49 -5.69
N PRO A 223 0.32 -11.06 -6.80
CA PRO A 223 0.44 -9.65 -7.10
C PRO A 223 -0.95 -9.05 -7.34
N THR A 224 -1.15 -7.80 -6.93
CA THR A 224 -2.40 -7.07 -7.20
C THR A 224 -2.09 -5.86 -8.06
N PHE A 225 -2.93 -5.62 -9.06
CA PHE A 225 -2.92 -4.41 -9.86
C PHE A 225 -4.10 -3.54 -9.46
N ASN A 226 -3.84 -2.30 -9.07
CA ASN A 226 -4.88 -1.34 -8.72
C ASN A 226 -4.69 -0.05 -9.53
N ILE A 227 -5.79 0.49 -10.04
CA ILE A 227 -5.84 1.83 -10.63
C ILE A 227 -6.46 2.75 -9.59
N SER A 228 -5.64 3.58 -8.95
CA SER A 228 -6.11 4.56 -7.95
C SER A 228 -6.58 5.86 -8.58
N THR A 229 -6.20 6.13 -9.83
CA THR A 229 -6.68 7.29 -10.60
C THR A 229 -6.63 6.98 -12.08
N LEU A 230 -7.69 7.31 -12.81
CA LEU A 230 -7.73 7.36 -14.28
C LEU A 230 -8.48 8.62 -14.70
N LYS A 231 -7.79 9.56 -15.35
CA LYS A 231 -8.33 10.88 -15.70
C LYS A 231 -7.95 11.27 -17.13
N SER A 232 -8.91 11.77 -17.90
CA SER A 232 -8.69 12.32 -19.25
C SER A 232 -9.90 13.13 -19.67
N GLY A 233 -9.71 14.15 -20.50
CA GLY A 233 -10.79 14.91 -21.10
C GLY A 233 -11.47 15.93 -20.18
N PHE A 234 -12.74 16.22 -20.47
CA PHE A 234 -13.54 17.21 -19.74
C PHE A 234 -14.19 16.52 -18.53
N LEU A 235 -13.81 16.96 -17.33
CA LEU A 235 -14.20 16.34 -16.05
C LEU A 235 -15.30 17.11 -15.30
N GLU A 236 -15.72 18.25 -15.84
CA GLU A 236 -16.79 19.08 -15.27
C GLU A 236 -18.17 18.58 -15.74
N GLU A 237 -19.24 19.16 -15.19
CA GLU A 237 -20.61 18.85 -15.60
C GLU A 237 -20.89 19.22 -17.07
N GLY A 238 -21.65 18.37 -17.76
CA GLY A 238 -22.03 18.56 -19.16
C GLY A 238 -21.24 17.68 -20.13
N THR A 239 -21.16 18.09 -21.40
CA THR A 239 -20.44 17.36 -22.45
C THR A 239 -19.57 18.29 -23.27
N LYS A 240 -18.37 17.81 -23.65
CA LYS A 240 -17.46 18.50 -24.58
C LYS A 240 -16.96 17.51 -25.61
N ASN A 241 -17.29 17.75 -26.87
CA ASN A 241 -16.99 16.83 -27.99
C ASN A 241 -15.62 17.13 -28.60
N TYR A 242 -14.55 16.69 -27.94
CA TYR A 242 -13.17 16.93 -28.39
C TYR A 242 -12.28 15.70 -28.14
N VAL A 243 -11.13 15.67 -28.82
CA VAL A 243 -10.07 14.70 -28.54
C VAL A 243 -9.20 15.24 -27.40
N PRO A 244 -9.07 14.52 -26.26
CA PRO A 244 -8.24 14.97 -25.14
C PRO A 244 -6.77 15.07 -25.54
N ASN A 245 -6.05 15.99 -24.92
CA ASN A 245 -4.61 16.15 -25.14
C ASN A 245 -3.76 15.38 -24.13
N GLU A 246 -4.36 14.93 -23.03
CA GLU A 246 -3.65 14.23 -21.96
C GLU A 246 -4.57 13.22 -21.28
N ALA A 247 -4.00 12.08 -20.90
CA ALA A 247 -4.59 11.11 -20.02
C ALA A 247 -3.58 10.72 -18.92
N VAL A 248 -4.03 10.68 -17.67
CA VAL A 248 -3.23 10.39 -16.49
C VAL A 248 -3.78 9.16 -15.78
N CYS A 249 -2.92 8.18 -15.53
CA CYS A 249 -3.21 7.02 -14.71
C CYS A 249 -2.26 6.94 -13.52
N LYS A 250 -2.80 6.70 -12.32
CA LYS A 250 -1.99 6.29 -11.16
C LYS A 250 -2.30 4.84 -10.86
N ILE A 251 -1.27 4.02 -10.91
CA ILE A 251 -1.36 2.60 -10.57
C ILE A 251 -0.52 2.28 -9.35
N ASP A 252 -0.96 1.29 -8.59
CA ASP A 252 -0.16 0.65 -7.56
C ASP A 252 -0.18 -0.87 -7.72
N ILE A 253 1.00 -1.46 -7.59
CA ILE A 253 1.22 -2.90 -7.70
C ILE A 253 1.75 -3.41 -6.37
N ARG A 254 1.00 -4.29 -5.71
CA ARG A 254 1.48 -4.97 -4.49
C ARG A 254 1.97 -6.36 -4.85
N PHE A 255 3.11 -6.79 -4.31
CA PHE A 255 3.68 -8.10 -4.62
C PHE A 255 4.37 -8.73 -3.41
N ALA A 256 4.33 -10.05 -3.28
CA ALA A 256 5.06 -10.80 -2.25
C ALA A 256 6.35 -11.45 -2.79
N HIS A 257 6.52 -11.48 -4.11
CA HIS A 257 7.68 -12.07 -4.76
C HIS A 257 8.97 -11.40 -4.33
N LYS A 258 10.04 -12.20 -4.25
CA LYS A 258 11.41 -11.71 -4.00
C LYS A 258 11.98 -11.11 -5.29
N ILE A 259 11.44 -9.96 -5.68
CA ILE A 259 11.84 -9.21 -6.87
C ILE A 259 12.41 -7.86 -6.41
N PRO A 260 13.62 -7.47 -6.86
CA PRO A 260 14.10 -6.11 -6.65
C PRO A 260 13.17 -5.11 -7.33
N ILE A 261 12.80 -4.04 -6.61
CA ILE A 261 11.83 -3.06 -7.11
C ILE A 261 12.24 -2.44 -8.45
N ASP A 262 13.54 -2.21 -8.65
CA ASP A 262 14.11 -1.64 -9.88
C ASP A 262 13.86 -2.52 -11.11
N VAL A 263 13.87 -3.85 -10.94
CA VAL A 263 13.57 -4.79 -12.04
C VAL A 263 12.12 -4.63 -12.47
N LEU A 264 11.19 -4.61 -11.50
CA LEU A 264 9.77 -4.43 -11.79
C LEU A 264 9.49 -3.04 -12.41
N PHE A 265 10.12 -2.00 -11.89
CA PHE A 265 10.00 -0.64 -12.44
C PHE A 265 10.50 -0.57 -13.88
N ASN A 266 11.67 -1.15 -14.17
CA ASN A 266 12.25 -1.15 -15.51
C ASN A 266 11.39 -1.95 -16.51
N GLU A 267 10.85 -3.11 -16.15
CA GLU A 267 9.95 -3.87 -17.04
C GLU A 267 8.67 -3.07 -17.39
N ILE A 268 8.14 -2.29 -16.46
CA ILE A 268 6.99 -1.40 -16.73
C ILE A 268 7.41 -0.20 -17.57
N LYS A 269 8.55 0.41 -17.25
CA LYS A 269 9.09 1.54 -18.00
C LYS A 269 9.33 1.19 -19.47
N GLU A 270 9.91 0.02 -19.74
CA GLU A 270 10.12 -0.50 -21.10
C GLU A 270 8.79 -0.59 -21.86
N LYS A 271 7.74 -1.14 -21.25
CA LYS A 271 6.39 -1.19 -21.87
C LYS A 271 5.86 0.19 -22.24
N ILE A 272 6.10 1.18 -21.39
CA ILE A 272 5.63 2.56 -21.58
C ILE A 272 6.42 3.25 -22.70
N GLU A 273 7.73 3.03 -22.77
CA GLU A 273 8.60 3.57 -23.82
C GLU A 273 8.34 2.91 -25.19
N GLU A 274 8.09 1.59 -25.23
CA GLU A 274 7.75 0.85 -26.46
C GLU A 274 6.39 1.25 -27.05
N PHE A 275 5.42 1.62 -26.21
CA PHE A 275 4.05 1.93 -26.63
C PHE A 275 3.91 3.28 -27.38
N SER A 276 4.98 4.07 -27.49
CA SER A 276 5.03 5.37 -28.18
C SER A 276 4.81 5.22 -29.70
N HIS A 277 3.59 4.91 -30.14
CA HIS A 277 3.26 4.76 -31.56
C HIS A 277 2.92 6.12 -32.21
N THR A 278 2.22 7.01 -31.50
CA THR A 278 1.80 8.34 -32.02
C THR A 278 1.61 9.43 -30.94
N SER A 279 1.28 9.03 -29.70
CA SER A 279 1.29 9.90 -28.50
C SER A 279 2.61 9.76 -27.72
N LYS A 280 2.97 10.78 -26.94
CA LYS A 280 4.11 10.74 -26.02
C LYS A 280 3.67 10.19 -24.67
N SER A 281 4.36 9.16 -24.19
CA SER A 281 4.17 8.55 -22.88
C SER A 281 5.34 8.87 -21.93
N LYS A 282 5.06 8.99 -20.63
CA LYS A 282 6.08 9.07 -19.58
C LYS A 282 5.56 8.46 -18.27
N ILE A 283 6.50 8.04 -17.42
CA ILE A 283 6.29 7.43 -16.10
C ILE A 283 7.07 8.15 -15.02
#